data_AF-A0A941TDN0-F1
#
_entry.id   AF-A0A941TDN0-F1
#
_cell.length_a   1.000
_cell.length_b   1.000
_cell.length_c   1.000
_cell.angle_alpha   90.00
_cell.angle_beta   90.00
_cell.angle_gamma   90.00
#
_symmetry.space_group_name_H-M   'P 1'
#
loop_
_entity.id
_entity.type
_entity.pdbx_description
1 polymer ?
#
loop_
_entity_poly.entity_id
_entity_poly.type
_entity_poly.pdbx_seq_one_letter_code
_entity_poly.pdbx_strand_id
1 'polypeptide(L)'
;MKTPHVAFSVFDLTVGESYRMMKLLLLICPLLLIACTPQAVRMDLPGTDESTSIPIKDVRPSSEKESGHFSLVITSSAYGIYRKGDATLNPPMIQIFRRLAFEKFGDATKPLDISVHHMVVYVNMKSEFRKMAALGTIGGAVGGAIAGGTVGSTVNLSQTLVDRTHFEDEEIEEHERAFYTDAANPEHASVFVIYIDAEINGKRTFVKTMAPTKTQDKQDGYVAAVKSAIGYFLSYY
;
A
#
# COMPACT_ATOMS: atom_id res chain seq x y z
N MET A 1 18.43 -23.79 -79.75
CA MET A 1 17.80 -23.17 -78.57
C MET A 1 18.82 -23.16 -77.44
N LYS A 2 19.29 -21.97 -77.02
CA LYS A 2 20.22 -21.77 -75.92
C LYS A 2 19.45 -21.11 -74.78
N THR A 3 19.40 -21.75 -73.61
CA THR A 3 18.90 -21.16 -72.36
C THR A 3 20.02 -20.41 -71.65
N PRO A 4 19.79 -19.18 -71.16
CA PRO A 4 20.77 -18.48 -70.33
C PRO A 4 20.59 -18.86 -68.85
N HIS A 5 21.70 -19.18 -68.19
CA HIS A 5 21.78 -19.20 -66.72
C HIS A 5 21.90 -17.77 -66.21
N VAL A 6 20.93 -17.32 -65.41
CA VAL A 6 21.01 -16.10 -64.61
C VAL A 6 21.34 -16.53 -63.19
N ALA A 7 22.55 -16.21 -62.72
CA ALA A 7 22.92 -16.32 -61.32
C ALA A 7 22.47 -15.04 -60.59
N PHE A 8 21.44 -15.16 -59.75
CA PHE A 8 21.07 -14.11 -58.80
C PHE A 8 21.84 -14.32 -57.50
N SER A 9 22.81 -13.44 -57.26
CA SER A 9 23.40 -13.24 -55.94
C SER A 9 22.45 -12.37 -55.12
N VAL A 10 21.76 -12.97 -54.14
CA VAL A 10 20.91 -12.26 -53.18
C VAL A 10 21.09 -12.90 -51.81
N PHE A 11 22.23 -12.67 -51.16
CA PHE A 11 22.38 -12.98 -49.74
C PHE A 11 23.56 -12.18 -49.17
N ASP A 12 23.35 -10.90 -48.85
CA ASP A 12 24.31 -10.17 -48.01
C ASP A 12 23.79 -8.86 -47.36
N LEU A 13 22.51 -8.79 -46.94
CA LEU A 13 21.97 -7.55 -46.33
C LEU A 13 21.25 -7.69 -44.97
N THR A 14 21.17 -8.86 -44.33
CA THR A 14 20.30 -9.02 -43.14
C THR A 14 21.02 -9.07 -41.78
N VAL A 15 22.34 -9.23 -41.73
CA VAL A 15 23.08 -9.43 -40.46
C VAL A 15 23.48 -8.09 -39.81
N GLY A 16 23.79 -7.06 -40.61
CA GLY A 16 24.26 -5.76 -40.09
C GLY A 16 23.20 -4.91 -39.41
N GLU A 17 21.94 -4.95 -39.88
CA GLU A 17 20.85 -4.17 -39.29
C GLU A 17 20.36 -4.75 -37.96
N SER A 18 20.30 -6.08 -37.86
CA SER A 18 19.94 -6.78 -36.62
C SER A 18 20.90 -6.45 -35.47
N TYR A 19 22.19 -6.33 -35.75
CA TYR A 19 23.20 -5.97 -34.75
C TYR A 19 23.13 -4.50 -34.30
N ARG A 20 22.74 -3.59 -35.21
CA ARG A 20 22.49 -2.18 -34.88
C ARG A 20 21.23 -1.99 -34.04
N MET A 21 20.16 -2.73 -34.35
CA MET A 21 18.91 -2.67 -33.61
C MET A 21 19.06 -3.25 -32.19
N MET A 22 19.81 -4.34 -32.03
CA MET A 22 20.12 -4.93 -30.72
C MET A 22 20.95 -4.00 -29.82
N LYS A 23 21.92 -3.26 -30.40
CA LYS A 23 22.70 -2.24 -29.68
C LYS A 23 21.85 -1.05 -29.25
N LEU A 24 20.90 -0.61 -30.08
CA LEU A 24 19.97 0.46 -29.71
C LEU A 24 19.04 0.02 -28.57
N LEU A 25 18.54 -1.22 -28.61
CA LEU A 25 17.68 -1.78 -27.56
C LEU A 25 18.43 -1.90 -26.21
N LEU A 26 19.69 -2.33 -26.24
CA LEU A 26 20.57 -2.38 -25.06
C LEU A 26 20.89 -1.01 -24.47
N LEU A 27 20.93 0.05 -25.28
CA LEU A 27 21.16 1.43 -24.84
C LEU A 27 19.90 2.09 -24.27
N ILE A 28 18.71 1.71 -24.76
CA ILE A 28 17.42 2.25 -24.27
C ILE A 28 16.98 1.56 -22.98
N CYS A 29 17.31 0.27 -22.79
CA CYS A 29 16.92 -0.50 -21.60
C CYS A 29 17.33 0.15 -20.25
N PRO A 30 18.56 0.66 -20.04
CA PRO A 30 18.92 1.30 -18.78
C PRO A 30 18.22 2.64 -18.55
N LEU A 31 17.86 3.38 -19.61
CA LEU A 31 17.10 4.65 -19.49
C LEU A 31 15.67 4.41 -18.96
N LEU A 32 15.08 3.24 -19.26
CA LEU A 32 13.76 2.85 -18.76
C LEU A 32 13.77 2.39 -17.29
N LEU A 33 14.95 2.07 -16.72
CA LEU A 33 15.07 1.58 -15.34
C LEU A 33 15.32 2.70 -14.30
N ILE A 34 15.66 3.92 -14.72
CA ILE A 34 15.96 5.04 -13.80
C ILE A 34 14.68 5.60 -13.11
N ALA A 35 13.48 5.27 -13.62
CA ALA A 35 12.23 5.88 -13.17
C ALA A 35 11.49 5.13 -12.03
N CYS A 36 12.07 4.07 -11.45
CA CYS A 36 11.33 3.21 -10.51
C CYS A 36 11.58 3.53 -9.03
N THR A 37 11.63 4.81 -8.64
CA THR A 37 11.61 5.19 -7.21
C THR A 37 10.16 5.31 -6.74
N PRO A 38 9.73 4.52 -5.74
CA PRO A 38 8.39 4.65 -5.18
C PRO A 38 8.25 6.06 -4.56
N GLN A 39 7.31 6.84 -5.07
CA GLN A 39 7.04 8.18 -4.56
C GLN A 39 6.20 8.07 -3.28
N ALA A 40 6.65 8.72 -2.21
CA ALA A 40 5.86 8.87 -1.00
C ALA A 40 4.61 9.70 -1.30
N VAL A 41 3.47 9.27 -0.74
CA VAL A 41 2.23 10.04 -0.81
C VAL A 41 2.41 11.32 -0.02
N ARG A 42 2.38 12.46 -0.71
CA ARG A 42 2.51 13.77 -0.09
C ARG A 42 1.16 14.21 0.45
N MET A 43 1.18 14.64 1.70
CA MET A 43 0.05 15.21 2.38
C MET A 43 0.44 16.62 2.84
N ASP A 44 -0.38 17.59 2.50
CA ASP A 44 -0.25 18.93 3.08
C ASP A 44 -0.82 18.91 4.50
N LEU A 45 0.05 19.16 5.47
CA LEU A 45 -0.28 19.27 6.89
C LEU A 45 0.12 20.68 7.36
N PRO A 46 -0.82 21.64 7.37
CA PRO A 46 -0.50 22.98 7.88
C PRO A 46 -0.19 22.94 9.38
N GLY A 47 0.73 23.79 9.83
CA GLY A 47 1.06 23.94 11.26
C GLY A 47 1.84 22.77 11.87
N THR A 48 2.67 22.07 11.08
CA THR A 48 3.55 21.00 11.59
C THR A 48 4.51 21.49 12.66
N ASP A 49 4.96 22.74 12.58
CA ASP A 49 5.97 23.31 13.48
C ASP A 49 5.44 23.44 14.92
N GLU A 50 4.16 23.80 15.08
CA GLU A 50 3.50 23.94 16.38
C GLU A 50 3.32 22.59 17.10
N SER A 51 3.13 21.52 16.32
CA SER A 51 2.88 20.17 16.85
C SER A 51 4.12 19.52 17.47
N THR A 52 5.32 20.05 17.22
CA THR A 52 6.59 19.52 17.76
C THR A 52 6.69 19.59 19.29
N SER A 53 5.83 20.37 19.93
CA SER A 53 5.75 20.56 21.38
C SER A 53 5.29 19.30 22.15
N ILE A 54 4.58 18.37 21.51
CA ILE A 54 4.12 17.13 22.15
C ILE A 54 5.18 16.03 21.98
N PRO A 55 5.85 15.59 23.06
CA PRO A 55 6.76 14.46 22.99
C PRO A 55 5.95 13.17 22.69
N ILE A 56 6.39 12.44 21.67
CA ILE A 56 5.85 11.10 21.38
C ILE A 56 7.00 10.11 21.46
N LYS A 57 6.84 9.10 22.30
CA LYS A 57 7.74 7.96 22.38
C LYS A 57 7.28 6.88 21.40
N ASP A 58 7.97 6.75 20.27
CA ASP A 58 7.73 5.68 19.31
C ASP A 58 8.45 4.41 19.75
N VAL A 59 7.71 3.46 20.35
CA VAL A 59 8.22 2.16 20.79
C VAL A 59 7.82 1.01 19.85
N ARG A 60 7.39 1.34 18.62
CA ARG A 60 7.02 0.33 17.61
C ARG A 60 8.21 -0.55 17.22
N PRO A 61 7.98 -1.83 16.91
CA PRO A 61 8.97 -2.69 16.28
C PRO A 61 9.56 -2.02 15.02
N SER A 62 10.85 -2.22 14.76
CA SER A 62 11.52 -1.65 13.57
C SER A 62 10.89 -2.15 12.27
N SER A 63 10.45 -3.40 12.25
CA SER A 63 9.76 -4.01 11.11
C SER A 63 8.55 -3.18 10.69
N GLU A 64 7.69 -2.75 11.61
CA GLU A 64 6.48 -1.97 11.28
C GLU A 64 6.75 -0.65 10.55
N LYS A 65 7.97 -0.11 10.69
CA LYS A 65 8.39 1.14 10.04
C LYS A 65 8.77 0.92 8.57
N GLU A 66 8.98 -0.32 8.14
CA GLU A 66 9.42 -0.71 6.82
C GLU A 66 8.26 -1.24 5.96
N SER A 67 8.32 -0.96 4.65
CA SER A 67 7.37 -1.56 3.70
C SER A 67 7.84 -2.95 3.30
N GLY A 68 6.90 -3.89 3.09
CA GLY A 68 7.26 -5.25 2.71
C GLY A 68 6.10 -6.00 2.06
N HIS A 69 6.41 -6.84 1.08
CA HIS A 69 5.46 -7.77 0.49
C HIS A 69 5.57 -9.13 1.18
N PHE A 70 4.44 -9.73 1.54
CA PHE A 70 4.48 -11.03 2.20
C PHE A 70 4.63 -12.19 1.20
N SER A 71 3.99 -12.10 0.03
CA SER A 71 4.22 -13.07 -1.05
C SER A 71 3.89 -12.50 -2.42
N LEU A 72 4.69 -12.89 -3.41
CA LEU A 72 4.47 -12.64 -4.83
C LEU A 72 3.86 -13.86 -5.56
N VAL A 73 3.73 -15.00 -4.88
CA VAL A 73 3.27 -16.25 -5.48
C VAL A 73 1.74 -16.34 -5.39
N ILE A 74 1.04 -16.39 -6.52
CA ILE A 74 -0.44 -16.32 -6.62
C ILE A 74 -1.15 -17.38 -5.74
N THR A 75 -0.56 -18.57 -5.61
CA THR A 75 -1.10 -19.68 -4.81
C THR A 75 -0.94 -19.49 -3.30
N SER A 76 -0.09 -18.56 -2.85
CA SER A 76 0.12 -18.27 -1.43
C SER A 76 -1.12 -17.60 -0.80
N SER A 77 -1.37 -17.90 0.48
CA SER A 77 -2.36 -17.21 1.30
C SER A 77 -2.05 -15.71 1.45
N ALA A 78 -0.76 -15.36 1.45
CA ALA A 78 -0.22 -14.01 1.61
C ALA A 78 -0.14 -13.21 0.30
N TYR A 79 -0.53 -13.79 -0.83
CA TYR A 79 -0.47 -13.13 -2.13
C TYR A 79 -1.34 -11.87 -2.17
N GLY A 80 -0.76 -10.78 -2.67
CA GLY A 80 -1.46 -9.49 -2.78
C GLY A 80 -1.64 -8.78 -1.45
N ILE A 81 -0.93 -9.22 -0.41
CA ILE A 81 -0.88 -8.57 0.90
C ILE A 81 0.51 -7.98 1.09
N TYR A 82 0.55 -6.74 1.58
CA TYR A 82 1.80 -6.06 1.91
C TYR A 82 1.60 -5.06 3.04
N ARG A 83 2.70 -4.74 3.72
CA ARG A 83 2.78 -3.70 4.75
C ARG A 83 3.29 -2.40 4.14
N LYS A 84 2.69 -1.28 4.55
CA LYS A 84 3.16 0.07 4.25
C LYS A 84 3.95 0.62 5.45
N GLY A 85 5.22 0.93 5.21
CA GLY A 85 6.10 1.57 6.19
C GLY A 85 5.99 3.09 6.21
N ASP A 86 6.75 3.73 7.09
CA ASP A 86 6.68 5.17 7.34
C ASP A 86 7.07 6.00 6.10
N ALA A 87 8.00 5.50 5.28
CA ALA A 87 8.44 6.15 4.04
C ALA A 87 7.33 6.26 2.96
N THR A 88 6.18 5.61 3.17
CA THR A 88 5.06 5.66 2.21
C THR A 88 4.24 6.95 2.33
N LEU A 89 4.41 7.71 3.41
CA LEU A 89 3.74 8.99 3.66
C LEU A 89 4.77 10.09 3.92
N ASN A 90 4.45 11.29 3.43
CA ASN A 90 5.17 12.50 3.77
C ASN A 90 4.16 13.58 4.22
N PRO A 91 4.11 13.94 5.51
CA PRO A 91 5.01 13.50 6.59
C PRO A 91 4.70 12.07 7.09
N PRO A 92 5.63 11.45 7.85
CA PRO A 92 5.44 10.10 8.39
C PRO A 92 4.21 9.96 9.30
N MET A 93 3.67 8.74 9.43
CA MET A 93 2.44 8.47 10.21
C MET A 93 2.49 9.00 11.65
N ILE A 94 3.61 8.88 12.34
CA ILE A 94 3.78 9.40 13.71
C ILE A 94 3.63 10.92 13.77
N GLN A 95 4.04 11.65 12.72
CA GLN A 95 3.85 13.11 12.67
C GLN A 95 2.39 13.46 12.41
N ILE A 96 1.69 12.70 11.57
CA ILE A 96 0.24 12.84 11.39
C ILE A 96 -0.47 12.60 12.73
N PHE A 97 -0.07 11.55 13.46
CA PHE A 97 -0.61 11.24 14.79
C PHE A 97 -0.36 12.40 15.76
N ARG A 98 0.88 12.91 15.82
CA ARG A 98 1.24 14.04 16.67
C ARG A 98 0.39 15.27 16.40
N ARG A 99 0.22 15.62 15.13
CA ARG A 99 -0.58 16.78 14.74
C ARG A 99 -2.04 16.62 15.16
N LEU A 100 -2.65 15.46 14.88
CA LEU A 100 -4.04 15.22 15.26
C LEU A 100 -4.23 15.15 16.78
N ALA A 101 -3.24 14.63 17.52
CA ALA A 101 -3.23 14.67 18.98
C ALA A 101 -3.12 16.12 19.50
N PHE A 102 -2.28 16.95 18.88
CA PHE A 102 -2.16 18.38 19.19
C PHE A 102 -3.45 19.13 18.90
N GLU A 103 -4.09 18.90 17.75
CA GLU A 103 -5.38 19.53 17.43
C GLU A 103 -6.47 19.15 18.43
N LYS A 104 -6.43 17.93 18.97
CA LYS A 104 -7.42 17.47 19.93
C LYS A 104 -7.15 17.93 21.37
N PHE A 105 -5.89 17.97 21.78
CA PHE A 105 -5.50 18.15 23.19
C PHE A 105 -4.54 19.32 23.44
N GLY A 106 -4.17 20.10 22.43
CA GLY A 106 -3.11 21.11 22.49
C GLY A 106 -3.36 22.24 23.51
N ASP A 107 -4.63 22.51 23.83
CA ASP A 107 -5.02 23.47 24.86
C ASP A 107 -5.09 22.86 26.28
N ALA A 108 -4.74 21.57 26.44
CA ALA A 108 -4.82 20.92 27.73
C ALA A 108 -3.76 21.48 28.69
N THR A 109 -4.19 21.84 29.90
CA THR A 109 -3.32 22.33 30.98
C THR A 109 -2.33 21.28 31.51
N LYS A 110 -2.41 20.04 31.04
CA LYS A 110 -1.56 18.92 31.47
C LYS A 110 -0.67 18.46 30.32
N PRO A 111 0.62 18.20 30.57
CA PRO A 111 1.49 17.63 29.55
C PRO A 111 0.95 16.26 29.11
N LEU A 112 0.91 16.05 27.79
CA LEU A 112 0.55 14.78 27.17
C LEU A 112 1.77 13.85 27.18
N ASP A 113 1.63 12.70 27.82
CA ASP A 113 2.58 11.60 27.68
C ASP A 113 1.99 10.55 26.73
N ILE A 114 2.64 10.37 25.58
CA ILE A 114 2.17 9.51 24.49
C ILE A 114 3.25 8.48 24.16
N SER A 115 2.91 7.19 24.29
CA SER A 115 3.75 6.06 23.86
C SER A 115 3.03 5.23 22.80
N VAL A 116 3.62 5.09 21.61
CA VAL A 116 3.03 4.33 20.49
C VAL A 116 3.69 2.97 20.39
N HIS A 117 2.91 1.90 20.60
CA HIS A 117 3.37 0.50 20.62
C HIS A 117 3.22 -0.19 19.28
N HIS A 118 2.09 0.00 18.60
CA HIS A 118 1.85 -0.51 17.26
C HIS A 118 1.21 0.58 16.42
N MET A 119 1.74 0.81 15.22
CA MET A 119 1.11 1.67 14.24
C MET A 119 1.50 1.15 12.86
N VAL A 120 0.68 0.21 12.38
CA VAL A 120 0.96 -0.55 11.16
C VAL A 120 -0.21 -0.48 10.21
N VAL A 121 0.11 -0.40 8.92
CA VAL A 121 -0.86 -0.39 7.83
C VAL A 121 -0.59 -1.60 6.93
N TYR A 122 -1.57 -2.47 6.84
CA TYR A 122 -1.60 -3.54 5.85
C TYR A 122 -2.51 -3.15 4.70
N VAL A 123 -2.15 -3.59 3.50
CA VAL A 123 -3.01 -3.51 2.33
C VAL A 123 -3.31 -4.92 1.87
N ASN A 124 -4.60 -5.23 1.73
CA ASN A 124 -5.06 -6.51 1.22
C ASN A 124 -5.73 -6.29 -0.14
N MET A 125 -5.03 -6.68 -1.20
CA MET A 125 -5.48 -6.61 -2.60
C MET A 125 -5.69 -8.00 -3.23
N LYS A 126 -5.74 -9.05 -2.39
CA LYS A 126 -5.75 -10.45 -2.83
C LYS A 126 -6.88 -10.75 -3.81
N SER A 127 -8.07 -10.23 -3.54
CA SER A 127 -9.25 -10.40 -4.37
C SER A 127 -9.13 -9.70 -5.73
N GLU A 128 -8.67 -8.45 -5.75
CA GLU A 128 -8.45 -7.70 -7.00
C GLU A 128 -7.39 -8.37 -7.88
N PHE A 129 -6.25 -8.77 -7.31
CA PHE A 129 -5.20 -9.43 -8.09
C PHE A 129 -5.63 -10.80 -8.63
N ARG A 130 -6.42 -11.57 -7.87
CA ARG A 130 -6.98 -12.84 -8.34
C ARG A 130 -8.02 -12.62 -9.46
N LYS A 131 -8.89 -11.61 -9.34
CA LYS A 131 -9.82 -11.21 -10.41
C LYS A 131 -9.05 -10.83 -11.68
N MET A 132 -8.00 -10.02 -11.56
CA MET A 132 -7.16 -9.61 -12.69
C MET A 132 -6.42 -10.78 -13.34
N ALA A 133 -5.86 -11.69 -12.54
CA ALA A 133 -5.18 -12.89 -13.05
C ALA A 133 -6.13 -13.80 -13.83
N ALA A 134 -7.36 -14.01 -13.32
CA ALA A 134 -8.37 -14.81 -14.02
C ALA A 134 -8.85 -14.18 -15.33
N LEU A 135 -8.94 -12.84 -15.40
CA LEU A 135 -9.30 -12.14 -16.64
C LEU A 135 -8.14 -12.14 -17.65
N GLY A 136 -6.90 -12.02 -17.19
CA GLY A 136 -5.70 -12.03 -18.02
C GLY A 136 -5.43 -13.38 -18.71
N THR A 137 -5.81 -14.50 -18.09
CA THR A 137 -5.66 -15.83 -18.69
C THR A 137 -6.72 -16.15 -19.75
N ILE A 138 -7.89 -15.51 -19.68
CA ILE A 138 -8.98 -15.73 -20.64
C ILE A 138 -8.85 -14.82 -21.88
N GLY A 139 -8.18 -13.67 -21.77
CA GLY A 139 -8.11 -12.67 -22.83
C GLY A 139 -6.70 -12.21 -23.20
N GLY A 140 -5.87 -13.06 -23.81
CA GLY A 140 -4.64 -12.59 -24.47
C GLY A 140 -4.93 -11.45 -25.45
N ALA A 141 -3.99 -10.50 -25.64
CA ALA A 141 -3.95 -9.29 -26.51
C ALA A 141 -5.21 -8.39 -26.64
N VAL A 142 -6.41 -8.97 -26.75
CA VAL A 142 -7.73 -8.34 -26.87
C VAL A 142 -8.43 -8.21 -25.50
N GLY A 143 -8.05 -8.99 -24.48
CA GLY A 143 -8.65 -8.90 -23.13
C GLY A 143 -8.27 -7.66 -22.32
N GLY A 144 -7.31 -6.85 -22.80
CA GLY A 144 -6.92 -5.59 -22.16
C GLY A 144 -8.02 -4.52 -22.12
N ALA A 145 -9.06 -4.64 -22.96
CA ALA A 145 -10.12 -3.64 -23.07
C ALA A 145 -11.29 -3.80 -22.07
N ILE A 146 -11.45 -4.97 -21.43
CA ILE A 146 -12.58 -5.22 -20.48
C ILE A 146 -12.19 -4.85 -19.03
N ALA A 147 -10.93 -4.51 -18.77
CA ALA A 147 -10.47 -4.07 -17.46
C ALA A 147 -11.08 -2.71 -17.01
N GLY A 148 -11.74 -1.97 -17.91
CA GLY A 148 -12.41 -0.70 -17.60
C GLY A 148 -13.72 -0.81 -16.82
N GLY A 149 -14.24 -2.04 -16.60
CA GLY A 149 -15.54 -2.31 -16.00
C GLY A 149 -15.51 -2.90 -14.59
N THR A 150 -14.40 -2.82 -13.84
CA THR A 150 -14.46 -3.16 -12.40
C THR A 150 -15.27 -2.09 -11.69
N VAL A 151 -16.58 -2.33 -11.59
CA VAL A 151 -17.49 -1.65 -10.67
C VAL A 151 -16.80 -1.59 -9.32
N GLY A 152 -16.59 -0.38 -8.81
CA GLY A 152 -15.87 -0.15 -7.57
C GLY A 152 -16.60 -0.83 -6.41
N SER A 153 -16.19 -2.06 -6.08
CA SER A 153 -16.54 -2.69 -4.82
C SER A 153 -16.04 -1.75 -3.71
N THR A 154 -16.95 -1.06 -3.04
CA THR A 154 -16.62 -0.16 -1.93
C THR A 154 -16.93 -0.86 -0.61
N VAL A 155 -15.97 -0.85 0.30
CA VAL A 155 -16.16 -1.28 1.69
C VAL A 155 -16.44 -0.06 2.54
N ASN A 156 -17.39 -0.19 3.46
CA ASN A 156 -17.62 0.84 4.46
C ASN A 156 -16.44 0.89 5.44
N LEU A 157 -16.05 2.10 5.84
CA LEU A 157 -15.11 2.28 6.94
C LEU A 157 -15.64 1.53 8.18
N SER A 158 -14.82 0.64 8.74
CA SER A 158 -15.16 -0.13 9.94
C SER A 158 -14.06 0.04 10.99
N GLN A 159 -14.44 0.28 12.23
CA GLN A 159 -13.51 0.61 13.31
C GLN A 159 -13.91 -0.14 14.58
N THR A 160 -12.96 -0.81 15.22
CA THR A 160 -13.23 -1.72 16.35
C THR A 160 -12.10 -1.66 17.37
N LEU A 161 -12.43 -1.97 18.63
CA LEU A 161 -11.41 -2.28 19.65
C LEU A 161 -10.83 -3.66 19.38
N VAL A 162 -9.54 -3.82 19.65
CA VAL A 162 -8.80 -5.06 19.40
C VAL A 162 -8.34 -5.65 20.72
N ASP A 163 -8.48 -6.96 20.85
CA ASP A 163 -7.79 -7.71 21.90
C ASP A 163 -6.31 -7.85 21.53
N ARG A 164 -5.43 -7.29 22.37
CA ARG A 164 -3.98 -7.30 22.15
C ARG A 164 -3.41 -8.71 22.10
N THR A 165 -3.95 -9.63 22.90
CA THR A 165 -3.44 -11.00 23.00
C THR A 165 -3.45 -11.70 21.64
N HIS A 166 -4.51 -11.49 20.86
CA HIS A 166 -4.64 -12.05 19.52
C HIS A 166 -3.72 -11.36 18.50
N PHE A 167 -3.37 -10.10 18.67
CA PHE A 167 -2.47 -9.42 17.73
C PHE A 167 -1.00 -9.81 17.95
N GLU A 168 -0.61 -9.96 19.22
CA GLU A 168 0.76 -10.30 19.63
C GLU A 168 1.04 -11.81 19.63
N ASP A 169 0.04 -12.64 19.30
CA ASP A 169 0.19 -14.09 19.20
C ASP A 169 1.23 -14.47 18.12
N GLU A 170 2.24 -15.23 18.53
CA GLU A 170 3.33 -15.70 17.66
C GLU A 170 2.88 -16.82 16.71
N GLU A 171 1.76 -17.50 17.01
CA GLU A 171 1.19 -18.52 16.13
C GLU A 171 0.53 -17.91 14.89
N ILE A 172 0.22 -16.60 14.92
CA ILE A 172 -0.44 -15.90 13.82
C ILE A 172 0.62 -15.25 12.91
N GLU A 173 0.66 -15.69 11.66
CA GLU A 173 1.53 -15.10 10.66
C GLU A 173 1.13 -13.64 10.39
N GLU A 174 2.11 -12.75 10.21
CA GLU A 174 1.86 -11.30 10.14
C GLU A 174 0.84 -10.90 9.05
N HIS A 175 0.84 -11.54 7.89
CA HIS A 175 -0.13 -11.21 6.82
C HIS A 175 -1.57 -11.53 7.17
N GLU A 176 -1.82 -12.43 8.12
CA GLU A 176 -3.18 -12.79 8.53
C GLU A 176 -3.87 -11.63 9.27
N ARG A 177 -3.09 -10.71 9.84
CA ARG A 177 -3.60 -9.46 10.43
C ARG A 177 -4.32 -8.59 9.40
N ALA A 178 -4.00 -8.76 8.11
CA ALA A 178 -4.68 -8.08 7.00
C ALA A 178 -5.96 -8.78 6.53
N PHE A 179 -6.31 -9.94 7.09
CA PHE A 179 -7.55 -10.63 6.75
C PHE A 179 -8.78 -9.94 7.35
N TYR A 180 -9.90 -10.16 6.68
CA TYR A 180 -11.22 -9.69 7.03
C TYR A 180 -12.22 -10.82 6.81
N THR A 181 -13.36 -10.75 7.50
CA THR A 181 -14.47 -11.67 7.28
C THR A 181 -15.32 -11.22 6.10
N ASP A 182 -16.03 -12.14 5.46
CA ASP A 182 -16.97 -11.81 4.38
C ASP A 182 -18.10 -10.90 4.85
N ALA A 183 -18.50 -11.00 6.12
CA ALA A 183 -19.46 -10.08 6.72
C ALA A 183 -18.93 -8.63 6.76
N ALA A 184 -17.62 -8.44 6.93
CA ALA A 184 -16.99 -7.12 6.99
C ALA A 184 -16.70 -6.54 5.59
N ASN A 185 -16.48 -7.40 4.59
CA ASN A 185 -16.17 -7.00 3.21
C ASN A 185 -16.78 -8.01 2.21
N PRO A 186 -18.10 -7.98 2.01
CA PRO A 186 -18.81 -8.96 1.18
C PRO A 186 -18.43 -8.86 -0.31
N GLU A 187 -18.02 -7.67 -0.74
CA GLU A 187 -17.62 -7.40 -2.12
C GLU A 187 -16.15 -7.76 -2.40
N HIS A 188 -15.42 -8.19 -1.35
CA HIS A 188 -13.99 -8.43 -1.36
C HIS A 188 -13.22 -7.28 -2.03
N ALA A 189 -13.50 -6.05 -1.65
CA ALA A 189 -12.75 -4.89 -2.13
C ALA A 189 -11.30 -4.92 -1.61
N SER A 190 -10.41 -4.21 -2.30
CA SER A 190 -9.10 -3.88 -1.75
C SER A 190 -9.26 -2.95 -0.55
N VAL A 191 -8.61 -3.28 0.56
CA VAL A 191 -8.74 -2.53 1.82
C VAL A 191 -7.39 -2.22 2.45
N PHE A 192 -7.34 -1.09 3.14
CA PHE A 192 -6.39 -0.81 4.19
C PHE A 192 -6.88 -1.42 5.50
N VAL A 193 -5.99 -2.10 6.22
CA VAL A 193 -6.21 -2.57 7.58
C VAL A 193 -5.16 -1.91 8.47
N ILE A 194 -5.59 -1.01 9.35
CA ILE A 194 -4.75 -0.15 10.16
C ILE A 194 -4.92 -0.50 11.63
N TYR A 195 -3.82 -0.79 12.30
CA TYR A 195 -3.77 -1.09 13.73
C TYR A 195 -3.07 0.06 14.45
N ILE A 196 -3.68 0.55 15.53
CA ILE A 196 -3.08 1.58 16.40
C ILE A 196 -3.20 1.12 17.84
N ASP A 197 -2.08 0.75 18.44
CA ASP A 197 -1.93 0.51 19.88
C ASP A 197 -1.04 1.60 20.46
N ALA A 198 -1.62 2.46 21.30
CA ALA A 198 -0.88 3.51 21.97
C ALA A 198 -1.46 3.82 23.35
N GLU A 199 -0.59 4.34 24.20
CA GLU A 199 -0.89 4.80 25.55
C GLU A 199 -0.84 6.32 25.60
N ILE A 200 -1.89 6.93 26.15
CA ILE A 200 -1.96 8.36 26.44
C ILE A 200 -2.26 8.53 27.93
N ASN A 201 -1.38 9.21 28.65
CA ASN A 201 -1.52 9.52 30.08
C ASN A 201 -1.87 8.30 30.95
N GLY A 202 -1.21 7.16 30.74
CA GLY A 202 -1.42 5.94 31.52
C GLY A 202 -2.59 5.06 31.08
N LYS A 203 -3.38 5.47 30.09
CA LYS A 203 -4.45 4.65 29.50
C LYS A 203 -4.00 4.16 28.14
N ARG A 204 -3.99 2.84 27.92
CA ARG A 204 -3.63 2.19 26.64
C ARG A 204 -4.87 1.69 25.92
N THR A 205 -4.98 1.99 24.63
CA THR A 205 -6.10 1.59 23.78
C THR A 205 -5.54 0.89 22.54
N PHE A 206 -6.26 -0.10 22.01
CA PHE A 206 -5.90 -0.75 20.76
C PHE A 206 -7.10 -0.78 19.82
N VAL A 207 -6.96 -0.17 18.65
CA VAL A 207 -8.00 -0.15 17.62
C VAL A 207 -7.52 -0.78 16.31
N LYS A 208 -8.49 -1.36 15.59
CA LYS A 208 -8.38 -1.78 14.19
C LYS A 208 -9.33 -0.94 13.36
N THR A 209 -8.83 -0.37 12.27
CA THR A 209 -9.61 0.32 11.24
C THR A 209 -9.46 -0.41 9.91
N MET A 210 -10.59 -0.70 9.26
CA MET A 210 -10.63 -1.19 7.88
C MET A 210 -11.24 -0.11 6.99
N ALA A 211 -10.56 0.26 5.92
CA ALA A 211 -10.98 1.31 5.00
C ALA A 211 -10.76 0.87 3.55
N PRO A 212 -11.56 1.32 2.58
CA PRO A 212 -11.35 0.98 1.18
C PRO A 212 -10.08 1.66 0.64
N THR A 213 -9.36 1.00 -0.29
CA THR A 213 -8.19 1.62 -0.94
C THR A 213 -8.55 2.69 -1.97
N LYS A 214 -9.79 2.67 -2.46
CA LYS A 214 -10.35 3.62 -3.42
C LYS A 214 -11.52 4.35 -2.76
N THR A 215 -11.48 5.68 -2.78
CA THR A 215 -12.60 6.53 -2.36
C THR A 215 -13.39 6.99 -3.60
N GLN A 216 -14.68 7.30 -3.42
CA GLN A 216 -15.54 7.78 -4.52
C GLN A 216 -15.00 9.08 -5.13
N ASP A 217 -14.32 9.91 -4.33
CA ASP A 217 -13.81 11.23 -4.72
C ASP A 217 -12.43 11.21 -5.39
N LYS A 218 -11.89 10.02 -5.72
CA LYS A 218 -10.52 9.84 -6.26
C LYS A 218 -9.41 10.46 -5.40
N GLN A 219 -9.70 10.86 -4.16
CA GLN A 219 -8.67 11.23 -3.20
C GLN A 219 -7.84 10.00 -2.83
N ASP A 220 -6.60 10.24 -2.41
CA ASP A 220 -5.74 9.17 -1.92
C ASP A 220 -6.38 8.54 -0.68
N GLY A 221 -7.01 7.37 -0.87
CA GLY A 221 -7.72 6.65 0.18
C GLY A 221 -6.81 6.29 1.34
N TYR A 222 -5.49 6.28 1.13
CA TYR A 222 -4.54 5.97 2.18
C TYR A 222 -4.50 7.07 3.25
N VAL A 223 -4.40 8.34 2.86
CA VAL A 223 -4.37 9.47 3.79
C VAL A 223 -5.67 9.56 4.58
N ALA A 224 -6.80 9.41 3.88
CA ALA A 224 -8.12 9.42 4.51
C ALA A 224 -8.28 8.28 5.52
N ALA A 225 -7.81 7.07 5.18
CA ALA A 225 -7.84 5.92 6.08
C ALA A 225 -6.98 6.15 7.33
N VAL A 226 -5.75 6.64 7.18
CA VAL A 226 -4.84 6.94 8.31
C VAL A 226 -5.43 8.00 9.23
N LYS A 227 -5.93 9.12 8.67
CA LYS A 227 -6.61 10.15 9.48
C LYS A 227 -7.81 9.59 10.24
N SER A 228 -8.64 8.80 9.56
CA SER A 228 -9.84 8.22 10.17
C SER A 228 -9.48 7.26 11.30
N ALA A 229 -8.45 6.44 11.12
CA ALA A 229 -7.95 5.52 12.14
C ALA A 229 -7.41 6.28 13.37
N ILE A 230 -6.58 7.30 13.16
CA ILE A 230 -6.03 8.13 14.24
C ILE A 230 -7.15 8.88 14.97
N GLY A 231 -8.05 9.54 14.23
CA GLY A 231 -9.16 10.28 14.83
C GLY A 231 -10.06 9.38 15.70
N TYR A 232 -10.36 8.17 15.22
CA TYR A 232 -11.10 7.18 16.00
C TYR A 232 -10.33 6.70 17.24
N PHE A 233 -9.05 6.39 17.11
CA PHE A 233 -8.20 6.05 18.26
C PHE A 233 -8.22 7.16 19.31
N LEU A 234 -8.01 8.40 18.88
CA LEU A 234 -7.98 9.56 19.77
C LEU A 234 -9.32 9.78 20.46
N SER A 235 -10.46 9.37 19.87
CA SER A 235 -11.81 9.50 20.46
C SER A 235 -12.00 8.80 21.81
N TYR A 236 -11.12 7.86 22.16
CA TYR A 236 -11.14 7.15 23.44
C TYR A 236 -10.53 7.93 24.61
N TYR A 237 -10.02 9.13 24.37
CA TYR A 237 -9.39 10.03 25.34
C TYR A 237 -10.01 11.42 25.26
#